data_AF-A0A219B1U4-F1
#
_entry.id   AF-A0A219B1U4-F1
#
_cell.length_a   1.000
_cell.length_b   1.000
_cell.length_c   1.000
_cell.angle_alpha   90.00
_cell.angle_beta   90.00
_cell.angle_gamma   90.00
#
_symmetry.space_group_name_H-M   'P 1'
#
loop_
_entity.id
_entity.type
_entity.pdbx_description
1 polymer ?
#
loop_
_entity_poly.entity_id
_entity_poly.type
_entity_poly.pdbx_seq_one_letter_code
_entity_poly.pdbx_strand_id
1 'polypeptide(L)'
;MSRAADELRASRARWALPGSAWDRFTKIMAAVLPVLAALLLAAGLIWPLTQDREFSFILSKDEVEMAGDRMRLGEAVYRGEDDLGRPFLIRASRGVQETSADPRVYLVDLSARLQMDEGLATVTAERGVYDLADETLFIDGPVLVSRDDGYGLATSDVLVSIPGRTVVGEGRIDGSLPLGTFSGDRLRADLETRRVLLEGDVRMRINP
;
A
#
# COMPACT_ATOMS: atom_id res chain seq x y z
N MET A 1 -38.38 7.57 -84.33
CA MET A 1 -37.69 7.05 -83.12
C MET A 1 -36.39 7.83 -82.96
N SER A 2 -36.15 8.48 -81.81
CA SER A 2 -35.13 9.53 -81.68
C SER A 2 -33.77 8.99 -81.21
N ARG A 3 -32.69 9.44 -81.86
CA ARG A 3 -31.28 9.05 -81.58
C ARG A 3 -30.84 9.31 -80.13
N ALA A 4 -31.43 10.31 -79.47
CA ALA A 4 -31.16 10.62 -78.06
C ALA A 4 -31.60 9.51 -77.09
N ALA A 5 -32.61 8.70 -77.45
CA ALA A 5 -33.06 7.59 -76.62
C ALA A 5 -32.09 6.40 -76.66
N ASP A 6 -31.29 6.26 -77.73
CA ASP A 6 -30.35 5.15 -77.89
C ASP A 6 -28.99 5.42 -77.22
N GLU A 7 -28.54 6.68 -77.16
CA GLU A 7 -27.33 7.07 -76.43
C GLU A 7 -27.46 6.88 -74.90
N LEU A 8 -28.63 7.18 -74.35
CA LEU A 8 -28.94 6.95 -72.93
C LEU A 8 -29.07 5.45 -72.57
N ARG A 9 -29.44 4.60 -73.53
CA ARG A 9 -29.43 3.13 -73.35
C ARG A 9 -28.00 2.59 -73.42
N ALA A 10 -27.16 3.12 -74.30
CA ALA A 10 -25.76 2.71 -74.45
C ALA A 10 -24.85 3.11 -73.26
N SER A 11 -25.17 4.18 -72.54
CA SER A 11 -24.45 4.55 -71.29
C SER A 11 -24.77 3.62 -70.13
N ARG A 12 -26.04 3.21 -69.97
CA ARG A 12 -26.48 2.27 -68.92
C ARG A 12 -26.05 0.83 -69.21
N ALA A 13 -26.03 0.41 -70.47
CA ALA A 13 -25.58 -0.93 -70.86
C ALA A 13 -24.09 -1.19 -70.55
N ARG A 14 -23.24 -0.14 -70.54
CA ARG A 14 -21.81 -0.26 -70.24
C ARG A 14 -21.49 -0.60 -68.78
N TRP A 15 -22.39 -0.30 -67.85
CA TRP A 15 -22.23 -0.67 -66.44
C TRP A 15 -22.64 -2.11 -66.14
N ALA A 16 -23.40 -2.75 -67.03
CA ALA A 16 -23.89 -4.12 -66.87
C ALA A 16 -23.09 -5.17 -67.67
N LEU A 17 -22.00 -4.77 -68.36
CA LEU A 17 -21.12 -5.70 -69.06
C LEU A 17 -20.13 -6.39 -68.07
N PRO A 18 -19.93 -7.71 -68.16
CA PRO A 18 -18.97 -8.42 -67.32
C PRO A 18 -17.54 -7.89 -67.56
N GLY A 19 -16.81 -7.57 -66.48
CA GLY A 19 -15.47 -6.96 -66.56
C GLY A 19 -15.43 -5.43 -66.52
N SER A 20 -16.53 -4.76 -66.18
CA SER A 20 -16.57 -3.30 -65.99
C SER A 20 -15.64 -2.84 -64.84
N ALA A 21 -15.28 -1.55 -64.81
CA ALA A 21 -14.42 -0.99 -63.75
C ALA A 21 -15.04 -1.17 -62.34
N TRP A 22 -16.37 -1.22 -62.25
CA TRP A 22 -17.10 -1.48 -61.02
C TRP A 22 -16.99 -2.94 -60.57
N ASP A 23 -16.98 -3.89 -61.51
CA ASP A 23 -16.76 -5.31 -61.21
C ASP A 23 -15.33 -5.56 -60.68
N ARG A 24 -14.32 -4.87 -61.24
CA ARG A 24 -12.94 -4.91 -60.69
C ARG A 24 -12.85 -4.28 -59.30
N PHE A 25 -13.47 -3.12 -59.08
CA PHE A 25 -13.54 -2.48 -57.77
C PHE A 25 -14.20 -3.41 -56.74
N THR A 26 -15.31 -4.06 -57.11
CA THR A 26 -16.04 -4.98 -56.23
C THR A 26 -15.21 -6.22 -55.90
N LYS A 27 -14.49 -6.81 -56.87
CA LYS A 27 -13.59 -7.95 -56.63
C LYS A 27 -12.39 -7.58 -55.74
N ILE A 28 -11.82 -6.39 -55.91
CA ILE A 28 -10.73 -5.90 -55.05
C ILE A 28 -11.25 -5.68 -53.63
N MET A 29 -12.39 -5.00 -53.48
CA MET A 29 -13.01 -4.78 -52.16
C MET A 29 -13.40 -6.09 -51.47
N ALA A 30 -13.94 -7.07 -52.21
CA ALA A 30 -14.28 -8.37 -51.65
C ALA A 30 -13.06 -9.14 -51.09
N ALA A 31 -11.84 -8.89 -51.59
CA ALA A 31 -10.61 -9.48 -51.08
C ALA A 31 -9.94 -8.62 -49.99
N VAL A 32 -9.92 -7.30 -50.16
CA VAL A 32 -9.23 -6.37 -49.24
C VAL A 32 -9.98 -6.22 -47.91
N LEU A 33 -11.32 -6.14 -47.93
CA LEU A 33 -12.11 -5.94 -46.71
C LEU A 33 -11.90 -7.05 -45.66
N PRO A 34 -12.01 -8.36 -46.00
CA PRO A 34 -11.81 -9.42 -45.01
C PRO A 34 -10.37 -9.48 -44.51
N VAL A 35 -9.37 -9.17 -45.35
CA VAL A 35 -7.96 -9.12 -44.93
C VAL A 35 -7.73 -7.97 -43.94
N LEU A 36 -8.30 -6.79 -44.19
CA LEU A 36 -8.19 -5.65 -43.28
C LEU A 36 -8.88 -5.95 -41.93
N ALA A 37 -10.05 -6.58 -41.95
CA ALA A 37 -10.76 -7.00 -40.74
C ALA A 37 -9.94 -8.01 -39.93
N ALA A 38 -9.29 -8.98 -40.57
CA ALA A 38 -8.42 -9.94 -39.91
C ALA A 38 -7.19 -9.28 -39.26
N LEU A 39 -6.58 -8.28 -39.92
CA LEU A 39 -5.48 -7.49 -39.36
C LEU A 39 -5.90 -6.70 -38.13
N LEU A 40 -7.07 -6.05 -38.16
CA LEU A 40 -7.59 -5.31 -37.01
C LEU A 40 -7.88 -6.23 -35.82
N LEU A 41 -8.44 -7.42 -36.07
CA LEU A 41 -8.66 -8.42 -35.04
C LEU A 41 -7.33 -8.92 -34.44
N ALA A 42 -6.33 -9.22 -35.27
CA ALA A 42 -5.01 -9.65 -34.81
C ALA A 42 -4.33 -8.55 -33.97
N ALA A 43 -4.40 -7.30 -34.41
CA ALA A 43 -3.90 -6.16 -33.65
C ALA A 43 -4.60 -6.03 -32.29
N GLY A 44 -5.92 -6.17 -32.24
CA GLY A 44 -6.69 -6.15 -30.99
C GLY A 44 -6.38 -7.31 -30.04
N LEU A 45 -5.96 -8.47 -30.57
CA LEU A 45 -5.54 -9.63 -29.77
C LEU A 45 -4.12 -9.47 -29.20
N ILE A 46 -3.23 -8.80 -29.92
CA ILE A 46 -1.84 -8.56 -29.53
C ILE A 46 -1.74 -7.34 -28.59
N TRP A 47 -2.59 -6.34 -28.76
CA TRP A 47 -2.62 -5.11 -27.96
C TRP A 47 -2.60 -5.32 -26.43
N PRO A 48 -3.33 -6.28 -25.84
CA PRO A 48 -3.33 -6.51 -24.39
C PRO A 48 -2.02 -7.12 -23.88
N LEU A 49 -1.25 -7.79 -24.76
CA LEU A 49 0.01 -8.44 -24.42
C LEU A 49 1.20 -7.47 -24.47
N THR A 50 1.04 -6.31 -25.10
CA THR A 50 2.05 -5.23 -25.15
C THR A 50 1.78 -4.11 -24.15
N GLN A 51 0.65 -4.16 -23.44
CA GLN A 51 0.38 -3.29 -22.31
C GLN A 51 0.90 -3.95 -21.03
N ASP A 52 2.16 -3.68 -20.70
CA ASP A 52 2.65 -3.84 -19.34
C ASP A 52 1.77 -2.99 -18.41
N ARG A 53 0.89 -3.65 -17.66
CA ARG A 53 -0.03 -3.01 -16.72
C ARG A 53 0.68 -2.73 -15.41
N GLU A 54 1.34 -1.59 -15.34
CA GLU A 54 1.57 -0.91 -14.07
C GLU A 54 0.92 0.48 -14.07
N PHE A 55 0.44 0.86 -12.88
CA PHE A 55 -0.11 2.16 -12.48
C PHE A 55 -1.62 2.38 -12.64
N SER A 56 -2.32 1.72 -11.71
CA SER A 56 -3.41 2.36 -10.95
C SER A 56 -2.89 3.62 -10.25
N PHE A 57 -3.16 4.80 -10.81
CA PHE A 57 -3.37 6.00 -10.00
C PHE A 57 -4.20 7.04 -10.78
N ILE A 58 -5.42 7.27 -10.32
CA ILE A 58 -6.19 8.46 -10.62
C ILE A 58 -5.57 9.62 -9.82
N LEU A 59 -4.59 10.31 -10.41
CA LEU A 59 -4.13 11.61 -9.94
C LEU A 59 -4.58 12.64 -10.97
N SER A 60 -5.53 13.48 -10.59
CA SER A 60 -5.78 14.76 -11.24
C SER A 60 -4.47 15.53 -11.25
N LYS A 61 -3.80 15.55 -12.40
CA LYS A 61 -2.60 16.34 -12.64
C LYS A 61 -3.06 17.64 -13.28
N ASP A 62 -3.33 18.62 -12.42
CA ASP A 62 -3.23 20.04 -12.74
C ASP A 62 -2.68 20.75 -11.50
N GLU A 63 -1.74 21.66 -11.76
CA GLU A 63 -0.99 22.49 -10.80
C GLU A 63 0.20 21.82 -10.09
N VAL A 64 1.29 21.71 -10.86
CA VAL A 64 2.65 21.65 -10.31
C VAL A 64 2.97 23.03 -9.74
N GLU A 65 2.71 23.23 -8.46
CA GLU A 65 3.42 24.21 -7.66
C GLU A 65 4.46 23.42 -6.86
N MET A 66 5.69 23.33 -7.38
CA MET A 66 6.83 22.85 -6.62
C MET A 66 7.12 23.86 -5.50
N ALA A 67 6.41 23.71 -4.39
CA ALA A 67 6.59 24.52 -3.19
C ALA A 67 6.88 23.59 -2.00
N GLY A 68 8.12 23.08 -1.92
CA GLY A 68 8.66 22.38 -0.76
C GLY A 68 7.70 21.34 -0.16
N ASP A 69 7.48 20.24 -0.87
CA ASP A 69 6.45 19.24 -0.55
C ASP A 69 6.68 18.56 0.81
N ARG A 70 6.05 19.11 1.85
CA ARG A 70 5.76 18.40 3.10
C ARG A 70 4.59 17.46 2.85
N MET A 71 4.89 16.18 2.63
CA MET A 71 3.86 15.16 2.49
C MET A 71 3.21 14.90 3.86
N ARG A 72 1.94 15.26 3.99
CA ARG A 72 1.13 15.02 5.20
C ARG A 72 0.25 13.81 4.98
N LEU A 73 0.53 12.71 5.67
CA LEU A 73 -0.40 11.60 5.81
C LEU A 73 -1.46 12.00 6.84
N GLY A 74 -2.71 12.05 6.40
CA GLY A 74 -3.85 12.37 7.27
C GLY A 74 -3.98 11.37 8.41
N GLU A 75 -4.02 10.08 8.07
CA GLU A 75 -4.04 8.97 9.03
C GLU A 75 -3.09 7.88 8.52
N ALA A 76 -2.17 7.41 9.36
CA ALA A 76 -1.28 6.32 9.01
C ALA A 76 -1.78 5.03 9.67
N VAL A 77 -2.04 4.00 8.87
CA VAL A 77 -2.54 2.71 9.36
C VAL A 77 -1.68 1.60 8.76
N TYR A 78 -1.14 0.75 9.63
CA TYR A 78 -0.42 -0.46 9.26
C TYR A 78 -1.14 -1.67 9.86
N ARG A 79 -1.36 -2.68 9.02
CA ARG A 79 -2.04 -3.93 9.39
C ARG A 79 -1.15 -5.08 8.98
N GLY A 80 -1.05 -6.06 9.86
CA GLY A 80 -0.32 -7.29 9.58
C GLY A 80 -0.84 -8.42 10.44
N GLU A 81 -0.19 -9.56 10.28
CA GLU A 81 -0.39 -10.73 11.11
C GLU A 81 0.95 -11.07 11.76
N ASP A 82 0.91 -11.56 13.00
CA ASP A 82 2.10 -12.09 13.65
C ASP A 82 2.42 -13.52 13.13
N ASP A 83 3.48 -14.12 13.66
CA ASP A 83 3.92 -15.47 13.25
C ASP A 83 2.89 -16.59 13.57
N LEU A 84 1.85 -16.29 14.33
CA LEU A 84 0.72 -17.19 14.61
C LEU A 84 -0.51 -16.89 13.76
N GLY A 85 -0.42 -15.96 12.81
CA GLY A 85 -1.56 -15.52 12.00
C GLY A 85 -2.54 -14.62 12.76
N ARG A 86 -2.15 -14.08 13.92
CA ARG A 86 -3.02 -13.20 14.71
C ARG A 86 -2.88 -11.77 14.19
N PRO A 87 -4.00 -11.07 13.93
CA PRO A 87 -3.93 -9.74 13.36
C PRO A 87 -3.43 -8.72 14.39
N PHE A 88 -2.62 -7.77 13.91
CA PHE A 88 -2.28 -6.57 14.64
C PHE A 88 -2.58 -5.32 13.79
N LEU A 89 -2.87 -4.22 14.48
CA LEU A 89 -3.18 -2.93 13.90
C LEU A 89 -2.34 -1.87 14.57
N ILE A 90 -1.53 -1.15 13.81
CA ILE A 90 -0.82 0.06 14.25
C ILE A 90 -1.46 1.25 13.55
N ARG A 91 -1.79 2.28 14.32
CA ARG A 91 -2.43 3.51 13.84
C ARG A 91 -1.71 4.72 14.42
N ALA A 92 -1.51 5.74 13.60
CA ALA A 92 -1.18 7.08 14.05
C ALA A 92 -2.25 8.06 13.56
N SER A 93 -2.66 9.00 14.42
CA SER A 93 -3.65 10.00 14.06
C SER A 93 -3.16 10.96 12.98
N ARG A 94 -1.85 11.11 12.85
CA ARG A 94 -1.18 11.93 11.84
C ARG A 94 0.22 11.40 11.56
N GLY A 95 0.62 11.46 10.29
CA GLY A 95 2.01 11.23 9.86
C GLY A 95 2.49 12.39 9.00
N VAL A 96 3.67 12.94 9.24
CA VAL A 96 4.26 13.99 8.40
C VAL A 96 5.65 13.56 7.98
N GLN A 97 5.86 13.48 6.67
CA GLN A 97 7.18 13.36 6.07
C GLN A 97 7.55 14.74 5.54
N GLU A 98 8.65 15.33 6.04
CA GLU A 98 9.00 16.71 5.69
C GLU A 98 9.32 16.90 4.22
N THR A 99 9.89 15.88 3.58
CA THR A 99 10.18 15.83 2.15
C THR A 99 10.29 14.36 1.73
N SER A 100 9.91 14.03 0.50
CA SER A 100 10.06 12.66 -0.04
C SER A 100 11.50 12.15 -0.05
N ALA A 101 12.49 13.04 0.03
CA ALA A 101 13.91 12.67 0.11
C ALA A 101 14.37 12.29 1.54
N ASP A 102 13.63 12.70 2.57
CA ASP A 102 13.93 12.35 3.97
C ASP A 102 13.15 11.09 4.32
N PRO A 103 13.81 9.97 4.66
CA PRO A 103 13.12 8.72 4.98
C PRO A 103 12.35 8.78 6.30
N ARG A 104 12.42 9.87 7.07
CA ARG A 104 11.78 9.96 8.39
C ARG A 104 10.34 10.45 8.30
N VAL A 105 9.45 9.69 8.92
CA VAL A 105 8.03 10.00 9.07
C VAL A 105 7.73 10.27 10.54
N TYR A 106 7.35 11.52 10.84
CA TYR A 106 6.93 11.92 12.18
C TYR A 106 5.47 11.54 12.42
N LEU A 107 5.24 10.69 13.41
CA LEU A 107 3.94 10.13 13.78
C LEU A 107 3.44 10.77 15.09
N VAL A 108 2.13 11.02 15.16
CA VAL A 108 1.45 11.58 16.34
C VAL A 108 0.25 10.70 16.71
N ASP A 109 -0.02 10.60 18.01
CA ASP A 109 -1.02 9.74 18.65
C ASP A 109 -0.99 8.31 18.12
N LEU A 110 0.09 7.60 18.43
CA LEU A 110 0.24 6.21 18.07
C LEU A 110 -0.62 5.34 18.99
N SER A 111 -1.32 4.39 18.37
CA SER A 111 -2.01 3.31 19.04
C SER A 111 -1.77 2.01 18.29
N ALA A 112 -1.34 0.97 18.98
CA ALA A 112 -1.28 -0.37 18.45
C ALA A 112 -2.24 -1.28 19.21
N ARG A 113 -2.89 -2.19 18.48
CA ARG A 113 -3.72 -3.26 19.04
C ARG A 113 -3.18 -4.59 18.54
N LEU A 114 -2.89 -5.48 19.46
CA LEU A 114 -2.35 -6.80 19.18
C LEU A 114 -3.27 -7.85 19.78
N GLN A 115 -3.77 -8.74 18.96
CA GLN A 115 -4.52 -9.89 19.44
C GLN A 115 -3.53 -10.91 20.01
N MET A 116 -3.61 -11.19 21.31
CA MET A 116 -2.85 -12.25 21.96
C MET A 116 -3.77 -13.43 22.30
N ASP A 117 -3.18 -14.55 22.71
CA ASP A 117 -3.92 -15.77 23.10
C ASP A 117 -4.80 -15.52 24.34
N GLU A 118 -4.33 -14.64 25.23
CA GLU A 118 -4.90 -14.38 26.56
C GLU A 118 -5.72 -13.08 26.62
N GLY A 119 -5.86 -12.36 25.51
CA GLY A 119 -6.62 -11.10 25.45
C GLY A 119 -6.10 -10.10 24.43
N LEU A 120 -6.72 -8.92 24.36
CA LEU A 120 -6.27 -7.83 23.51
C LEU A 120 -5.22 -7.01 24.26
N ALA A 121 -4.05 -6.83 23.65
CA ALA A 121 -3.05 -5.89 24.13
C ALA A 121 -3.18 -4.57 23.37
N THR A 122 -3.18 -3.45 24.10
CA THR A 122 -3.16 -2.10 23.55
C THR A 122 -1.86 -1.42 23.94
N VAL A 123 -1.20 -0.79 22.97
CA VAL A 123 -0.01 0.04 23.17
C VAL A 123 -0.34 1.46 22.72
N THR A 124 -0.01 2.46 23.52
CA THR A 124 -0.20 3.87 23.17
C THR A 124 1.08 4.66 23.37
N ALA A 125 1.32 5.61 22.47
CA ALA A 125 2.41 6.57 22.55
C ALA A 125 1.99 7.89 21.90
N GLU A 126 2.48 9.02 22.41
CA GLU A 126 2.07 10.33 21.90
C GLU A 126 2.76 10.68 20.58
N ARG A 127 4.06 10.37 20.45
CA ARG A 127 4.89 10.78 19.32
C ARG A 127 5.90 9.70 18.98
N GLY A 128 6.22 9.57 17.70
CA GLY A 128 7.24 8.66 17.23
C GLY A 128 7.79 9.09 15.88
N VAL A 129 8.95 8.55 15.52
CA VAL A 129 9.61 8.77 14.24
C VAL A 129 9.84 7.40 13.62
N TYR A 130 9.22 7.17 12.48
CA TYR A 130 9.45 5.97 11.68
C TYR A 130 10.47 6.28 10.59
N ASP A 131 11.59 5.58 10.62
CA ASP A 131 12.59 5.63 9.56
C ASP A 131 12.27 4.57 8.50
N LEU A 132 11.93 5.02 7.30
CA LEU A 132 11.60 4.17 6.15
C LEU A 132 12.83 3.43 5.59
N ALA A 133 14.04 3.96 5.78
CA ALA A 133 15.27 3.37 5.23
C ALA A 133 15.75 2.20 6.11
N ASP A 134 15.75 2.39 7.43
CA ASP A 134 16.17 1.38 8.39
C ASP A 134 15.02 0.50 8.92
N GLU A 135 13.77 0.85 8.56
CA GLU A 135 12.55 0.20 9.05
C GLU A 135 12.49 0.14 10.60
N THR A 136 12.86 1.26 11.22
CA THR A 136 12.86 1.41 12.69
C THR A 136 11.85 2.45 13.13
N LEU A 137 11.16 2.18 14.24
CA LEU A 137 10.26 3.13 14.89
C LEU A 137 10.91 3.55 16.22
N PHE A 138 11.27 4.81 16.32
CA PHE A 138 11.71 5.43 17.56
C PHE A 138 10.55 6.19 18.20
N ILE A 139 10.28 5.92 19.47
CA ILE A 139 9.22 6.59 20.23
C ILE A 139 9.88 7.45 21.31
N ASP A 140 9.76 8.76 21.14
CA ASP A 140 10.26 9.77 22.08
C ASP A 140 9.14 10.12 23.08
N GLY A 141 9.29 9.64 24.31
CA GLY A 141 8.35 9.87 25.40
C GLY A 141 7.66 8.60 25.90
N PRO A 142 6.56 8.76 26.67
CA PRO A 142 5.93 7.66 27.38
C PRO A 142 5.25 6.67 26.42
N VAL A 143 5.50 5.39 26.67
CA VAL A 143 4.81 4.26 26.05
C VAL A 143 4.07 3.51 27.13
N LEU A 144 2.77 3.36 26.92
CA LEU A 144 1.90 2.62 27.82
C LEU A 144 1.41 1.37 27.11
N VAL A 145 1.53 0.23 27.78
CA VAL A 145 1.01 -1.06 27.34
C VAL A 145 0.00 -1.51 28.38
N SER A 146 -1.16 -1.94 27.92
CA SER A 146 -2.22 -2.48 28.76
C SER A 146 -2.85 -3.71 28.11
N ARG A 147 -3.15 -4.73 28.90
CA ARG A 147 -3.86 -5.93 28.49
C ARG A 147 -5.04 -6.20 29.42
N ASP A 148 -6.10 -6.78 28.86
CA ASP A 148 -7.39 -6.96 29.55
C ASP A 148 -7.32 -7.84 30.82
N ASP A 149 -6.28 -8.66 30.94
CA ASP A 149 -6.05 -9.60 32.05
C ASP A 149 -5.24 -9.00 33.21
N GLY A 150 -5.03 -7.69 33.23
CA GLY A 150 -4.37 -6.97 34.33
C GLY A 150 -2.85 -6.81 34.16
N TYR A 151 -2.31 -7.13 32.99
CA TYR A 151 -0.93 -6.83 32.65
C TYR A 151 -0.81 -5.38 32.16
N GLY A 152 0.19 -4.67 32.67
CA GLY A 152 0.47 -3.29 32.31
C GLY A 152 1.97 -3.03 32.30
N LEU A 153 2.41 -2.14 31.41
CA LEU A 153 3.79 -1.70 31.33
C LEU A 153 3.86 -0.24 30.91
N ALA A 154 4.70 0.53 31.60
CA ALA A 154 5.04 1.90 31.29
C ALA A 154 6.56 2.00 31.10
N THR A 155 6.98 2.62 30.01
CA THR A 155 8.40 2.86 29.69
C THR A 155 8.51 4.17 28.91
N SER A 156 9.73 4.65 28.67
CA SER A 156 10.01 5.69 27.69
C SER A 156 11.01 5.20 26.65
N ASP A 157 11.30 6.06 25.66
CA ASP A 157 12.46 5.95 24.77
C ASP A 157 12.59 4.57 24.10
N VAL A 158 11.52 4.16 23.42
CA VAL A 158 11.40 2.82 22.84
C VAL A 158 11.87 2.83 21.39
N LEU A 159 12.80 1.95 21.08
CA LEU A 159 13.23 1.63 19.73
C LEU A 159 12.64 0.29 19.30
N VAL A 160 11.88 0.27 18.22
CA VAL A 160 11.33 -0.93 17.60
C VAL A 160 12.02 -1.16 16.27
N SER A 161 12.61 -2.33 16.08
CA SER A 161 13.10 -2.80 14.79
C SER A 161 12.08 -3.74 14.18
N ILE A 162 11.49 -3.36 13.05
CA ILE A 162 10.57 -4.19 12.29
C ILE A 162 11.29 -5.40 11.65
N PRO A 163 12.40 -5.24 10.90
CA PRO A 163 13.09 -6.36 10.27
C PRO A 163 13.72 -7.30 11.30
N GLY A 164 14.28 -6.74 12.37
CA GLY A 164 14.86 -7.52 13.47
C GLY A 164 13.82 -8.06 14.45
N ARG A 165 12.55 -7.66 14.34
CA ARG A 165 11.46 -8.05 15.26
C ARG A 165 11.83 -7.89 16.74
N THR A 166 12.56 -6.81 17.05
CA THR A 166 13.02 -6.52 18.41
C THR A 166 12.47 -5.20 18.91
N VAL A 167 12.30 -5.11 20.22
CA VAL A 167 11.92 -3.90 20.94
C VAL A 167 12.95 -3.66 22.03
N VAL A 168 13.45 -2.43 22.11
CA VAL A 168 14.36 -1.98 23.15
C VAL A 168 13.75 -0.77 23.81
N GLY A 169 13.39 -0.86 25.07
CA GLY A 169 13.03 0.29 25.90
C GLY A 169 14.23 0.70 26.73
N GLU A 170 14.61 1.96 26.64
CA GLU A 170 15.64 2.56 27.49
C GLU A 170 14.98 3.40 28.60
N GLY A 171 15.63 3.48 29.76
CA GLY A 171 15.10 4.25 30.89
C GLY A 171 14.20 3.44 31.81
N ARG A 172 13.56 4.11 32.78
CA ARG A 172 12.80 3.40 33.81
C ARG A 172 11.61 2.65 33.19
N ILE A 173 11.56 1.36 33.44
CA ILE A 173 10.42 0.50 33.12
C ILE A 173 9.70 0.19 34.42
N ASP A 174 8.40 0.47 34.43
CA ASP A 174 7.49 0.12 35.51
C ASP A 174 6.41 -0.79 34.94
N GLY A 175 6.16 -1.92 35.59
CA GLY A 175 5.17 -2.88 35.11
C GLY A 175 4.32 -3.46 36.22
N SER A 176 3.12 -3.87 35.85
CA SER A 176 2.15 -4.51 36.72
C SER A 176 1.71 -5.84 36.12
N LEU A 177 1.60 -6.85 36.96
CA LEU A 177 0.97 -8.13 36.65
C LEU A 177 -0.10 -8.41 37.71
N PRO A 178 -1.04 -9.34 37.48
CA PRO A 178 -2.02 -9.74 38.49
C PRO A 178 -1.41 -10.13 39.84
N LEU A 179 -0.22 -10.73 39.82
CA LEU A 179 0.52 -11.16 41.01
C LEU A 179 1.38 -10.07 41.68
N GLY A 180 1.50 -8.86 41.11
CA GLY A 180 2.37 -7.83 41.68
C GLY A 180 2.90 -6.78 40.70
N THR A 181 4.00 -6.14 41.08
CA THR A 181 4.64 -5.07 40.29
C THR A 181 6.11 -5.36 40.07
N PHE A 182 6.67 -4.92 38.95
CA PHE A 182 8.10 -5.02 38.66
C PHE A 182 8.64 -3.68 38.14
N SER A 183 9.94 -3.49 38.27
CA SER A 183 10.65 -2.33 37.74
C SER A 183 12.05 -2.69 37.27
N GLY A 184 12.61 -1.94 36.33
CA GLY A 184 14.00 -2.04 35.89
C GLY A 184 14.44 -0.82 35.07
N ASP A 185 15.66 -0.85 34.54
CA ASP A 185 16.26 0.30 33.82
C ASP A 185 16.34 0.12 32.31
N ARG A 186 16.19 -1.12 31.82
CA ARG A 186 16.19 -1.42 30.39
C ARG A 186 15.33 -2.64 30.09
N LEU A 187 14.57 -2.58 29.01
CA LEU A 187 13.77 -3.69 28.52
C LEU A 187 14.22 -4.08 27.12
N ARG A 188 14.41 -5.37 26.90
CA ARG A 188 14.70 -5.94 25.59
C ARG A 188 13.70 -7.05 25.31
N ALA A 189 12.86 -6.87 24.30
CA ALA A 189 11.95 -7.90 23.84
C ALA A 189 12.34 -8.39 22.45
N ASP A 190 12.31 -9.70 22.29
CA ASP A 190 12.44 -10.40 21.03
C ASP A 190 11.07 -10.98 20.70
N LEU A 191 10.45 -10.50 19.62
CA LEU A 191 9.10 -10.88 19.22
C LEU A 191 9.07 -12.26 18.54
N GLU A 192 10.19 -12.70 17.96
CA GLU A 192 10.30 -14.02 17.33
C GLU A 192 10.38 -15.11 18.41
N THR A 193 11.29 -14.94 19.38
CA THR A 193 11.43 -15.90 20.50
C THR A 193 10.45 -15.66 21.64
N ARG A 194 9.69 -14.55 21.58
CA ARG A 194 8.71 -14.12 22.60
C ARG A 194 9.33 -13.99 23.99
N ARG A 195 10.59 -13.57 24.04
CA ARG A 195 11.33 -13.38 25.29
C ARG A 195 11.42 -11.90 25.59
N VAL A 196 11.10 -11.57 26.84
CA VAL A 196 11.32 -10.24 27.40
C VAL A 196 12.39 -10.36 28.46
N LEU A 197 13.46 -9.59 28.30
CA LEU A 197 14.55 -9.45 29.23
C LEU A 197 14.46 -8.05 29.86
N LEU A 198 14.53 -8.01 31.19
CA LEU A 198 14.63 -6.78 31.94
C LEU A 198 16.03 -6.71 32.55
N GLU A 199 16.70 -5.59 32.39
CA GLU A 199 18.08 -5.36 32.83
C GLU A 199 18.17 -4.07 33.65
N GLY A 200 19.13 -4.02 34.58
CA GLY A 200 19.37 -2.87 35.45
C GLY A 200 18.36 -2.72 36.59
N ASP A 201 18.87 -2.65 37.82
CA ASP A 201 18.13 -2.49 39.09
C ASP A 201 16.76 -3.19 39.16
N VAL A 202 16.73 -4.42 38.64
CA VAL A 202 15.49 -5.20 38.51
C VAL A 202 14.92 -5.52 39.89
N ARG A 203 13.69 -5.07 40.14
CA ARG A 203 12.96 -5.35 41.37
C ARG A 203 11.59 -5.91 41.03
N MET A 204 11.17 -6.90 41.81
CA MET A 204 9.84 -7.50 41.70
C MET A 204 9.23 -7.57 43.09
N ARG A 205 7.98 -7.15 43.21
CA ARG A 205 7.18 -7.24 44.42
C ARG A 205 5.93 -8.04 44.12
N ILE A 206 5.79 -9.18 44.77
CA ILE A 206 4.64 -10.07 44.66
C ILE A 206 3.64 -9.73 45.76
N ASN A 207 2.38 -9.51 45.38
CA ASN A 207 1.27 -9.32 46.31
C ASN A 207 0.38 -10.58 46.21
N PRO A 208 0.54 -11.54 47.14
CA PRO A 208 -0.20 -12.80 47.14
C PRO A 208 -1.68 -12.62 47.49
#